data_AF-A0A7Z0Q084-F1
#
_entry.id   AF-A0A7Z0Q084-F1
#
_cell.length_a   1.000
_cell.length_b   1.000
_cell.length_c   1.000
_cell.angle_alpha   90.00
_cell.angle_beta   90.00
_cell.angle_gamma   90.00
#
_symmetry.space_group_name_H-M   'P 1'
#
loop_
_entity.id
_entity.type
_entity.pdbx_description
1 polymer ?
#
loop_
_entity_poly.entity_id
_entity_poly.type
_entity_poly.pdbx_seq_one_letter_code
_entity_poly.pdbx_strand_id
1 'polypeptide(L)'
;MPRTSAPPGSSATSRTAATARVAVVGAGPTGVGVTERLLANAPLLAPGRPVEIVLVDPHPAGPGRVWRDGQSPLMRMNSFAKDVTLFPGPSVRCEGPPRPGPSL
;
A
#
# COMPACT_ATOMS: atom_id res chain seq x y z
N MET A 1 -57.14 22.46 12.34
CA MET A 1 -55.87 21.71 12.54
C MET A 1 -55.60 20.88 11.28
N PRO A 2 -54.72 21.28 10.35
CA PRO A 2 -54.33 20.40 9.25
C PRO A 2 -53.25 19.44 9.72
N ARG A 3 -53.45 18.15 9.50
CA ARG A 3 -52.46 17.10 9.77
C ARG A 3 -51.42 17.11 8.65
N THR A 4 -50.19 17.50 8.97
CA THR A 4 -49.05 17.36 8.06
C THR A 4 -48.62 15.88 8.03
N SER A 5 -48.77 15.20 6.89
CA SER A 5 -48.21 13.87 6.68
C SER A 5 -46.72 13.99 6.35
N ALA A 6 -45.86 13.30 7.10
CA ALA A 6 -44.45 13.16 6.80
C ALA A 6 -44.23 12.31 5.53
N PRO A 7 -43.19 12.60 4.72
CA PRO A 7 -42.87 11.78 3.55
C PRO A 7 -42.30 10.42 3.96
N PRO A 8 -42.50 9.34 3.17
CA PRO A 8 -41.89 8.05 3.45
C PRO A 8 -40.36 8.17 3.34
N GLY A 9 -39.68 7.75 4.40
CA GLY A 9 -38.22 7.66 4.43
C GLY A 9 -37.74 6.72 3.32
N SER A 10 -36.95 7.26 2.38
CA SER A 10 -36.24 6.46 1.39
C SER A 10 -35.23 5.59 2.11
N SER A 11 -35.55 4.30 2.24
CA SER A 11 -34.61 3.30 2.72
C SER A 11 -33.62 3.00 1.60
N ALA A 12 -32.59 3.83 1.49
CA ALA A 12 -31.47 3.56 0.61
C ALA A 12 -30.79 2.27 1.08
N THR A 13 -30.96 1.18 0.31
CA THR A 13 -30.24 -0.06 0.51
C THR A 13 -28.74 0.23 0.39
N SER A 14 -28.04 0.18 1.52
CA SER A 14 -26.58 0.24 1.57
C SER A 14 -26.02 -0.93 0.75
N ARG A 15 -25.62 -0.66 -0.51
CA ARG A 15 -24.72 -1.57 -1.21
C ARG A 15 -23.38 -1.44 -0.52
N THR A 16 -22.96 -2.48 0.19
CA THR A 16 -21.56 -2.62 0.62
C THR A 16 -20.68 -2.37 -0.60
N ALA A 17 -19.88 -1.31 -0.56
CA ALA A 17 -19.04 -0.94 -1.68
C ALA A 17 -18.10 -2.11 -2.01
N ALA A 18 -18.08 -2.52 -3.28
CA ALA A 18 -17.23 -3.62 -3.72
C ALA A 18 -15.75 -3.29 -3.45
N THR A 19 -15.02 -4.24 -2.88
CA THR A 19 -13.58 -4.13 -2.62
C THR A 19 -12.80 -3.90 -3.91
N ALA A 20 -11.92 -2.90 -3.92
CA ALA A 20 -10.95 -2.70 -4.98
C ALA A 20 -9.75 -3.65 -4.76
N ARG A 21 -9.39 -4.45 -5.76
CA ARG A 21 -8.33 -5.45 -5.65
C ARG A 21 -7.18 -5.15 -6.60
N VAL A 22 -5.96 -5.24 -6.10
CA VAL A 22 -4.73 -5.06 -6.89
C VAL A 22 -3.76 -6.20 -6.58
N ALA A 23 -3.24 -6.84 -7.63
CA ALA A 23 -2.15 -7.80 -7.50
C ALA A 23 -0.83 -7.14 -7.91
N VAL A 24 0.18 -7.25 -7.03
CA VAL A 24 1.56 -6.84 -7.31
C VAL A 24 2.40 -8.09 -7.45
N VAL A 25 2.97 -8.30 -8.63
CA VAL A 25 3.86 -9.44 -8.92
C VAL A 25 5.31 -9.00 -8.73
N GLY A 26 5.98 -9.60 -7.76
CA GLY A 26 7.32 -9.26 -7.29
C GLY A 26 7.30 -8.43 -6.01
N ALA A 27 7.97 -8.91 -4.96
CA ALA A 27 8.20 -8.27 -3.67
C ALA A 27 9.63 -7.72 -3.52
N GLY A 28 10.31 -7.48 -4.65
CA GLY A 28 11.57 -6.71 -4.66
C GLY A 28 11.36 -5.21 -4.40
N PRO A 29 12.43 -4.40 -4.37
CA PRO A 29 12.38 -2.97 -4.00
C PRO A 29 11.25 -2.18 -4.69
N THR A 30 11.07 -2.39 -5.99
CA THR A 30 10.02 -1.72 -6.77
C THR A 30 8.61 -2.15 -6.33
N GLY A 31 8.38 -3.45 -6.16
CA GLY A 31 7.08 -3.98 -5.80
C GLY A 31 6.64 -3.54 -4.39
N VAL A 32 7.56 -3.58 -3.43
CA VAL A 32 7.27 -3.07 -2.08
C VAL A 32 7.11 -1.55 -2.06
N GLY A 33 7.88 -0.80 -2.87
CA GLY A 33 7.73 0.65 -3.00
C GLY A 33 6.36 1.05 -3.58
N VAL A 34 5.92 0.37 -4.63
CA VAL A 34 4.57 0.56 -5.19
C VAL A 34 3.50 0.17 -4.17
N THR A 35 3.67 -0.94 -3.47
CA THR A 35 2.74 -1.37 -2.42
C THR A 35 2.63 -0.32 -1.31
N GLU A 36 3.74 0.27 -0.86
CA GLU A 36 3.73 1.37 0.11
C GLU A 36 2.94 2.57 -0.43
N ARG A 37 3.18 2.99 -1.67
CA ARG A 37 2.44 4.12 -2.27
C ARG A 37 0.94 3.83 -2.41
N LEU A 38 0.55 2.61 -2.80
CA LEU A 38 -0.85 2.21 -2.91
C LEU A 38 -1.54 2.25 -1.54
N LEU A 39 -0.88 1.79 -0.47
CA LEU A 39 -1.40 1.86 0.89
C LEU A 39 -1.55 3.31 1.36
N ALA A 40 -0.53 4.15 1.13
CA ALA A 40 -0.57 5.57 1.50
C ALA A 40 -1.68 6.34 0.78
N ASN A 41 -2.01 5.95 -0.46
CA ASN A 41 -3.03 6.59 -1.29
C ASN A 41 -4.39 5.89 -1.28
N ALA A 42 -4.57 4.79 -0.55
CA ALA A 42 -5.81 4.02 -0.55
C ALA A 42 -7.08 4.87 -0.30
N PRO A 43 -7.10 5.85 0.63
CA PRO A 43 -8.26 6.73 0.82
C PRO A 43 -8.62 7.59 -0.40
N LEU A 44 -7.64 7.93 -1.23
CA LEU A 44 -7.82 8.71 -2.47
C LEU A 44 -8.20 7.79 -3.65
N LEU A 45 -7.52 6.65 -3.79
CA LEU A 45 -7.73 5.71 -4.88
C LEU A 45 -9.10 5.02 -4.80
N ALA A 46 -9.61 4.84 -3.59
CA ALA A 46 -10.76 4.01 -3.32
C ALA A 46 -11.64 4.59 -2.19
N PRO A 47 -12.25 5.79 -2.37
CA PRO A 47 -12.99 6.45 -1.30
C PRO A 47 -14.18 5.60 -0.83
N GLY A 48 -14.26 5.36 0.48
CA GLY A 48 -15.37 4.62 1.09
C GLY A 48 -15.45 3.13 0.73
N ARG A 49 -14.40 2.55 0.12
CA ARG A 49 -14.33 1.12 -0.19
C ARG A 49 -13.03 0.49 0.34
N PRO A 50 -13.06 -0.79 0.77
CA PRO A 50 -11.84 -1.50 1.10
C PRO A 50 -10.92 -1.65 -0.12
N VAL A 51 -9.60 -1.59 0.12
CA VAL A 51 -8.57 -1.95 -0.86
C VAL A 51 -7.86 -3.20 -0.39
N GLU A 52 -7.80 -4.21 -1.24
CA GLU A 52 -7.07 -5.45 -1.02
C GLU A 52 -5.87 -5.48 -1.97
N ILE A 53 -4.67 -5.59 -1.40
CA ILE A 53 -3.42 -5.68 -2.16
C ILE A 53 -2.85 -7.07 -1.94
N VAL A 54 -2.70 -7.82 -3.03
CA VAL A 54 -2.10 -9.16 -3.04
C VAL A 54 -0.67 -9.04 -3.58
N LEU A 55 0.31 -9.26 -2.72
CA LEU A 55 1.71 -9.29 -3.10
C LEU A 55 2.14 -10.74 -3.38
N VAL A 56 2.62 -11.00 -4.60
CA VAL A 56 2.98 -12.34 -5.08
C VAL A 56 4.48 -12.38 -5.35
N ASP A 57 5.24 -13.20 -4.63
CA ASP A 57 6.67 -13.40 -4.87
C ASP A 57 7.05 -14.87 -4.63
N PRO A 58 7.94 -15.47 -5.47
CA PRO A 58 8.40 -16.84 -5.26
C PRO A 58 9.39 -16.99 -4.09
N HIS A 59 9.88 -15.90 -3.52
CA HIS A 59 10.82 -15.88 -2.40
C HIS A 59 10.13 -15.43 -1.09
N PRO A 60 10.64 -15.88 0.07
CA PRO A 60 10.12 -15.45 1.36
C PRO A 60 10.21 -13.93 1.56
N ALA A 61 9.27 -13.39 2.35
CA ALA A 61 9.30 -12.00 2.78
C ALA A 61 10.61 -11.66 3.53
N GLY A 62 11.07 -10.42 3.38
CA GLY A 62 12.32 -9.93 3.96
C GLY A 62 13.44 -9.87 2.91
N PRO A 63 14.49 -10.70 3.00
CA PRO A 63 15.64 -10.61 2.10
C PRO A 63 15.31 -10.93 0.62
N GLY A 64 14.17 -11.58 0.36
CA GLY A 64 13.67 -11.87 -0.98
C GLY A 64 14.69 -12.62 -1.82
N ARG A 65 14.81 -12.28 -3.11
CA ARG A 65 15.82 -12.87 -4.00
C ARG A 65 17.24 -12.35 -3.75
N VAL A 66 17.36 -11.08 -3.36
CA VAL A 66 18.56 -10.23 -3.55
C VAL A 66 19.40 -10.06 -2.28
N TRP A 67 18.82 -10.21 -1.10
CA TRP A 67 19.52 -9.96 0.17
C TRP A 67 19.62 -11.22 1.04
N ARG A 68 19.59 -12.40 0.42
CA ARG A 68 19.67 -13.68 1.12
C ARG A 68 21.08 -13.91 1.66
N ASP A 69 21.16 -14.44 2.86
CA ASP A 69 22.40 -14.81 3.54
C ASP A 69 23.24 -15.83 2.75
N GLY A 70 22.61 -16.79 2.09
CA GLY A 70 23.26 -17.83 1.30
C GLY A 70 23.76 -17.43 -0.09
N GLN A 71 23.83 -16.13 -0.41
CA GLN A 71 24.29 -15.69 -1.74
C GLN A 71 25.82 -15.57 -1.84
N SER A 72 26.32 -15.51 -3.08
CA SER A 72 27.76 -15.34 -3.33
C SER A 72 28.29 -14.08 -2.62
N PRO A 73 29.47 -14.16 -1.97
CA PRO A 73 30.09 -13.00 -1.34
C PRO A 73 30.49 -11.90 -2.33
N LEU A 74 30.47 -12.18 -3.64
CA LEU A 74 30.66 -11.22 -4.72
C LEU A 74 29.40 -10.37 -5.00
N MET A 75 28.23 -10.84 -4.58
CA MET A 75 26.94 -10.17 -4.76
C MET A 75 26.63 -9.27 -3.55
N ARG A 76 27.45 -8.23 -3.35
CA ARG A 76 27.25 -7.24 -2.28
C ARG A 76 26.56 -5.99 -2.80
N MET A 77 25.75 -5.36 -1.96
CA MET A 77 25.17 -4.05 -2.26
C MET A 77 26.30 -3.01 -2.32
N ASN A 78 26.26 -2.14 -3.33
CA ASN A 78 27.18 -1.00 -3.46
C ASN A 78 26.74 0.21 -2.61
N SER A 79 25.59 0.12 -1.94
CA SER A 79 25.07 1.10 -1.00
C SER A 79 25.14 0.56 0.43
N PHE A 80 25.40 1.42 1.42
CA PHE A 80 25.28 1.02 2.81
C PHE A 80 23.80 0.84 3.18
N ALA A 81 23.51 -0.12 4.06
CA ALA A 81 22.15 -0.36 4.52
C ALA A 81 21.49 0.89 5.12
N LYS A 82 22.26 1.72 5.83
CA LYS A 82 21.81 3.00 6.41
C LYS A 82 21.40 4.06 5.38
N ASP A 83 21.85 3.92 4.13
CA ASP A 83 21.60 4.91 3.07
C ASP A 83 20.39 4.50 2.20
N VAL A 84 19.74 3.37 2.50
CA VAL A 84 18.58 2.86 1.76
C VAL A 84 17.37 2.86 2.67
N THR A 85 16.32 3.60 2.29
CA THR A 85 15.02 3.60 2.97
C THR A 85 13.91 3.27 1.97
N LEU A 86 12.90 2.54 2.44
CA LEU A 86 11.66 2.30 1.69
C LEU A 86 10.70 3.50 1.79
N PHE A 87 10.77 4.25 2.88
CA PHE A 87 9.75 5.24 3.23
C PHE A 87 10.18 6.64 2.75
N PRO A 88 9.28 7.39 2.07
CA PRO A 88 9.59 8.73 1.60
C PRO A 88 10.00 9.67 2.74
N GLY A 89 11.21 10.23 2.63
CA GLY A 89 11.70 11.28 3.52
C GLY A 89 11.24 12.69 3.09
N PRO A 90 11.58 13.74 3.87
CA PRO A 90 11.14 15.12 3.62
C PRO A 90 11.55 15.70 2.25
N SER A 91 12.59 15.15 1.62
CA SER A 91 13.07 15.58 0.31
C SER A 91 12.30 14.98 -0.87
N VAL A 92 11.47 13.96 -0.63
CA VAL A 92 10.76 13.23 -1.70
C VAL A 92 9.45 13.94 -2.04
N ARG A 93 9.26 14.27 -3.32
CA ARG A 93 7.98 14.75 -3.86
C ARG A 93 7.23 13.59 -4.49
N CYS A 94 6.09 13.21 -3.92
CA CYS A 94 5.21 12.18 -4.45
C CYS A 94 3.75 12.46 -4.10
N GLU A 95 2.81 11.85 -4.84
CA GLU A 95 1.38 11.93 -4.53
C GLU A 95 1.02 11.12 -3.28
N GLY A 96 0.07 11.66 -2.52
CA GLY A 96 -0.36 11.10 -1.24
C GLY A 96 0.52 11.52 -0.08
N PRO A 97 0.06 11.27 1.17
CA PRO A 97 0.85 11.62 2.34
C PRO A 97 2.12 10.74 2.42
N PRO A 98 3.28 11.30 2.76
CA PRO A 98 4.42 10.50 3.19
C PRO A 98 4.06 9.78 4.50
N ARG A 99 4.40 8.50 4.61
CA ARG A 99 4.20 7.70 5.82
C ARG A 99 5.58 7.44 6.45
N PRO A 100 5.79 7.77 7.73
CA PRO A 100 7.08 7.53 8.36
C PRO A 100 7.34 6.02 8.46
N GLY A 101 8.58 5.63 8.20
CA GLY A 101 9.07 4.27 8.37
C GLY A 101 9.80 4.05 9.69
N PRO A 102 10.10 2.79 10.05
CA PRO A 102 11.05 2.50 11.11
C PRO A 102 12.43 3.05 10.75
N SER A 103 13.11 3.63 11.75
CA SER A 103 14.54 3.95 11.66
C SER A 103 15.37 2.70 11.94
N LEU A 104 16.40 2.47 11.12
CA LEU A 104 17.42 1.44 11.35
C LEU A 104 18.44 1.91 12.39
#